data_AF-A0A1H9JN87-F1
#
_entry.id   AF-A0A1H9JN87-F1
#
_cell.length_a   1.000
_cell.length_b   1.000
_cell.length_c   1.000
_cell.angle_alpha   90.00
_cell.angle_beta   90.00
_cell.angle_gamma   90.00
#
_symmetry.space_group_name_H-M   'P 1'
#
loop_
_entity.id
_entity.type
_entity.pdbx_description
1 polymer ?
#
loop_
_entity_poly.entity_id
_entity_poly.type
_entity_poly.pdbx_seq_one_letter_code
_entity_poly.pdbx_strand_id
1 'polypeptide(L)'
;MESRLLAAFACLGLLTSPALAVPIEDRSIVAFTSEPNDLGTAKDFFRIFPKRKCQQDLLDEQHLLYFCPGHGGDVQKFFLALSYDDNTLVLSGVSLHGEHPNLDGTLKELLKILNAGHQ
;
A
#
# COMPACT_ATOMS: atom_id res chain seq x y z
N MET A 1 -23.24 64.60 13.38
CA MET A 1 -22.14 63.88 12.74
C MET A 1 -22.36 62.41 13.06
N GLU A 2 -22.99 61.63 12.18
CA GLU A 2 -22.36 61.03 10.98
C GLU A 2 -21.16 60.17 11.40
N SER A 3 -21.02 58.88 11.06
CA SER A 3 -21.70 58.04 10.08
C SER A 3 -21.52 56.56 10.43
N ARG A 4 -22.39 55.76 9.83
CA ARG A 4 -22.46 54.29 9.79
C ARG A 4 -21.15 53.63 9.32
N LEU A 5 -20.91 52.38 9.72
CA LEU A 5 -20.87 51.23 8.80
C LEU A 5 -20.80 49.89 9.56
N LEU A 6 -21.70 48.98 9.21
CA LEU A 6 -21.58 47.55 9.52
C LEU A 6 -20.44 46.93 8.70
N ALA A 7 -19.76 45.93 9.27
CA ALA A 7 -19.22 44.82 8.48
C ALA A 7 -19.34 43.53 9.28
N ALA A 8 -20.39 42.78 8.99
CA ALA A 8 -20.50 41.37 9.32
C ALA A 8 -19.51 40.61 8.43
N PHE A 9 -18.45 40.05 9.00
CA PHE A 9 -17.65 39.03 8.33
C PHE A 9 -18.18 37.66 8.75
N ALA A 10 -19.05 37.14 7.88
CA ALA A 10 -19.33 35.72 7.82
C ALA A 10 -18.02 34.99 7.48
N CYS A 11 -17.44 34.27 8.44
CA CYS A 11 -16.46 33.24 8.15
C CYS A 11 -17.18 32.04 7.52
N LEU A 12 -17.49 32.17 6.23
CA LEU A 12 -17.75 31.03 5.36
C LEU A 12 -16.40 30.56 4.79
N GLY A 13 -16.13 29.27 4.94
CA GLY A 13 -15.01 28.56 4.32
C GLY A 13 -13.97 28.12 5.34
N LEU A 14 -13.60 26.86 5.49
CA LEU A 14 -13.76 25.71 4.61
C LEU A 14 -14.18 24.49 5.43
N LEU A 15 -15.29 23.85 5.04
CA LEU A 15 -15.39 22.40 5.23
C LEU A 15 -14.39 21.80 4.25
N THR A 16 -13.12 21.70 4.66
CA THR A 16 -12.22 20.73 4.04
C THR A 16 -12.79 19.38 4.42
N SER A 17 -13.66 18.82 3.57
CA SER A 17 -13.98 17.41 3.64
C SER A 17 -12.65 16.68 3.68
N PRO A 18 -12.30 15.94 4.75
CA PRO A 18 -11.23 14.98 4.62
C PRO A 18 -11.74 14.04 3.53
N ALA A 19 -11.14 14.10 2.33
CA ALA A 19 -11.21 12.96 1.43
C ALA A 19 -10.80 11.78 2.31
N LEU A 20 -11.76 10.91 2.63
CA LEU A 20 -11.53 9.80 3.54
C LEU A 20 -10.38 9.00 2.95
N ALA A 21 -9.19 9.14 3.54
CA ALA A 21 -8.02 8.40 3.09
C ALA A 21 -8.37 6.92 3.22
N VAL A 22 -8.41 6.21 2.09
CA VAL A 22 -8.72 4.78 2.11
C VAL A 22 -7.64 4.08 2.94
N PRO A 23 -8.02 3.35 4.01
CA PRO A 23 -7.09 2.59 4.82
C PRO A 23 -6.22 1.68 3.95
N ILE A 24 -4.96 1.50 4.32
CA ILE A 24 -4.00 0.74 3.49
C ILE A 24 -4.47 -0.70 3.26
N GLU A 25 -5.23 -1.27 4.20
CA GLU A 25 -5.82 -2.60 4.14
C GLU A 25 -6.91 -2.75 3.07
N ASP A 26 -7.62 -1.66 2.75
CA ASP A 26 -8.73 -1.68 1.80
C ASP A 26 -8.28 -1.34 0.36
N ARG A 27 -6.98 -1.10 0.17
CA ARG A 27 -6.37 -0.84 -1.15
C ARG A 27 -6.19 -2.13 -1.94
N SER A 28 -6.30 -2.05 -3.27
CA SER A 28 -5.84 -3.11 -4.16
C SER A 28 -4.31 -3.16 -4.19
N ILE A 29 -3.73 -4.31 -4.51
CA ILE A 29 -2.31 -4.44 -4.83
C ILE A 29 -2.17 -4.82 -6.30
N VAL A 30 -1.34 -4.07 -7.04
CA VAL A 30 -0.99 -4.40 -8.43
C VAL A 30 0.51 -4.62 -8.55
N ALA A 31 0.92 -5.60 -9.35
CA ALA A 31 2.32 -5.79 -9.71
C ALA A 31 2.75 -4.78 -10.79
N PHE A 32 3.85 -4.06 -10.57
CA PHE A 32 4.45 -3.15 -11.54
C PHE A 32 5.32 -3.90 -12.55
N THR A 33 4.67 -4.63 -13.44
CA THR A 33 5.28 -5.36 -14.54
C THR A 33 4.92 -4.72 -15.89
N SER A 34 5.49 -5.20 -17.00
CA SER A 34 5.16 -4.69 -18.35
C SER A 34 3.66 -4.79 -18.68
N GLU A 35 2.99 -5.77 -18.10
CA GLU A 35 1.53 -5.88 -18.06
C GLU A 35 1.11 -5.88 -16.59
N PRO A 36 0.38 -4.89 -16.06
CA PRO A 36 0.02 -4.84 -14.66
C PRO A 36 -0.86 -6.04 -14.29
N ASN A 37 -0.52 -6.73 -13.20
CA ASN A 37 -1.28 -7.87 -12.69
C ASN A 37 -1.94 -7.50 -11.36
N ASP A 38 -3.26 -7.66 -11.27
CA ASP A 38 -4.00 -7.51 -10.01
C ASP A 38 -3.67 -8.68 -9.08
N LEU A 39 -3.21 -8.36 -7.86
CA LEU A 39 -2.84 -9.33 -6.83
C LEU A 39 -3.91 -9.46 -5.73
N GLY A 40 -5.04 -8.77 -5.89
CA GLY A 40 -6.13 -8.74 -4.93
C GLY A 40 -6.02 -7.59 -3.92
N THR A 41 -6.67 -7.73 -2.78
CA THR A 41 -6.69 -6.67 -1.75
C THR A 41 -5.49 -6.76 -0.80
N ALA A 42 -5.07 -5.62 -0.27
CA ALA A 42 -4.02 -5.56 0.75
C ALA A 42 -4.42 -6.33 2.02
N LYS A 43 -5.71 -6.36 2.36
CA LYS A 43 -6.26 -7.20 3.43
C LYS A 43 -5.97 -8.69 3.21
N ASP A 44 -6.17 -9.20 2.00
CA ASP A 44 -5.88 -10.60 1.68
C ASP A 44 -4.37 -10.90 1.73
N PHE A 45 -3.57 -9.98 1.20
CA PHE A 45 -2.12 -10.04 1.32
C PHE A 45 -1.67 -10.08 2.79
N PHE A 46 -2.18 -9.18 3.64
CA PHE A 46 -1.84 -9.15 5.07
C PHE A 46 -2.44 -10.30 5.87
N ARG A 47 -3.43 -11.05 5.37
CA ARG A 47 -3.85 -12.30 5.98
C ARG A 47 -2.77 -13.38 5.84
N ILE A 48 -2.10 -13.41 4.69
CA ILE A 48 -1.04 -14.37 4.38
C ILE A 48 0.29 -13.93 5.01
N PHE A 49 0.59 -12.63 4.94
CA PHE A 49 1.78 -12.00 5.48
C PHE A 49 1.41 -11.03 6.62
N PRO A 50 1.09 -11.53 7.82
CA PRO A 50 0.47 -10.72 8.86
C PRO A 50 1.44 -9.74 9.53
N LYS A 51 0.99 -8.50 9.71
CA LYS A 51 1.76 -7.39 10.32
C LYS A 51 2.41 -7.74 11.66
N ARG A 52 1.78 -8.62 12.44
CA ARG A 52 2.33 -9.11 13.72
C ARG A 52 3.58 -10.00 13.61
N LYS A 53 3.85 -10.57 12.43
CA LYS A 53 5.00 -11.44 12.14
C LYS A 53 6.02 -10.78 11.23
N CYS A 54 5.67 -9.66 10.62
CA CYS A 54 6.51 -8.97 9.65
C CYS A 54 6.96 -7.63 10.22
N GLN A 55 8.09 -7.14 9.73
CA GLN A 55 8.56 -5.79 10.00
C GLN A 55 8.20 -4.89 8.83
N GLN A 56 7.76 -3.68 9.15
CA GLN A 56 7.45 -2.64 8.18
C GLN A 56 8.46 -1.51 8.32
N ASP A 57 8.98 -1.00 7.21
CA ASP A 57 9.86 0.15 7.15
C ASP A 57 9.42 1.11 6.04
N LEU A 58 9.72 2.39 6.16
CA LEU A 58 9.41 3.41 5.17
C LEU A 58 10.73 3.91 4.56
N LEU A 59 10.85 3.80 3.24
CA LEU A 59 11.97 4.41 2.52
C LEU A 59 11.77 5.92 2.37
N ASP A 60 10.52 6.33 2.14
CA ASP A 60 10.08 7.71 2.07
C ASP A 60 8.56 7.78 2.33
N GLU A 61 7.94 8.93 2.04
CA GLU A 61 6.50 9.16 2.24
C GLU A 61 5.59 8.27 1.36
N GLN A 62 6.14 7.68 0.30
CA GLN A 62 5.40 6.91 -0.71
C GLN A 62 5.78 5.43 -0.74
N HIS A 63 6.97 5.07 -0.25
CA HIS A 63 7.53 3.73 -0.40
C HIS A 63 7.64 2.99 0.92
N LEU A 64 7.06 1.79 0.92
CA LEU A 64 6.96 0.85 2.01
C LEU A 64 7.81 -0.39 1.73
N LEU A 65 8.64 -0.78 2.68
CA LEU A 65 9.28 -2.08 2.71
C LEU A 65 8.60 -2.96 3.74
N TYR A 66 8.32 -4.19 3.34
CA TYR A 66 7.68 -5.18 4.19
C TYR A 66 8.52 -6.45 4.22
N PHE A 67 8.98 -6.82 5.41
CA PHE A 67 9.89 -7.93 5.64
C PHE A 67 9.19 -9.01 6.45
N CYS A 68 9.07 -10.22 5.90
CA CYS A 68 8.40 -11.32 6.56
C CYS A 68 9.34 -12.53 6.72
N PRO A 69 9.26 -13.27 7.83
CA PRO A 69 9.97 -14.53 7.96
C PRO A 69 9.47 -15.53 6.91
N GLY A 70 10.41 -16.07 6.12
CA GLY A 70 10.16 -17.13 5.16
C GLY A 70 10.42 -18.52 5.74
N HIS A 71 10.35 -19.52 4.86
CA HIS A 71 10.76 -20.88 5.22
C HIS A 71 12.30 -20.99 5.23
N GLY A 72 12.85 -21.87 6.06
CA GLY A 72 14.30 -22.12 6.09
C GLY A 72 15.16 -21.03 6.73
N GLY A 73 14.55 -19.98 7.29
CA GLY A 73 15.27 -18.85 7.90
C GLY A 73 15.49 -17.67 6.96
N ASP A 74 15.07 -17.78 5.70
CA ASP A 74 15.13 -16.68 4.74
C ASP A 74 14.15 -15.57 5.09
N VAL A 75 14.46 -14.34 4.65
CA VAL A 75 13.58 -13.19 4.83
C VAL A 75 12.95 -12.83 3.50
N GLN A 76 11.62 -12.88 3.46
CA GLN A 76 10.83 -12.40 2.34
C GLN A 76 10.75 -10.88 2.37
N LYS A 77 10.88 -10.23 1.22
CA LYS A 77 10.91 -8.77 1.09
C LYS A 77 9.90 -8.35 0.03
N PHE A 78 9.06 -7.37 0.36
CA PHE A 78 8.08 -6.79 -0.55
C PHE A 78 8.27 -5.27 -0.60
N PHE A 79 8.40 -4.74 -1.80
CA PHE A 79 8.59 -3.32 -2.08
C PHE A 79 7.27 -2.78 -2.62
N LEU A 80 6.57 -2.00 -1.80
CA LEU A 80 5.23 -1.49 -2.08
C LEU A 80 5.30 0.04 -2.17
N ALA A 81 4.74 0.62 -3.22
CA ALA A 81 4.57 2.06 -3.35
C ALA A 81 3.10 2.45 -3.22
N LEU A 82 2.82 3.55 -2.53
CA LEU A 82 1.51 4.16 -2.42
C LEU A 82 1.20 4.91 -3.72
N SER A 83 0.19 4.48 -4.47
CA SER A 83 -0.38 5.34 -5.51
C SER A 83 -1.21 6.44 -4.84
N TYR A 84 -0.94 7.68 -5.22
CA TYR A 84 -1.60 8.86 -4.64
C TYR A 84 -3.06 8.98 -5.05
N ASP A 85 -3.42 8.45 -6.23
CA ASP A 85 -4.65 8.83 -6.91
C ASP A 85 -5.66 7.66 -7.04
N ASP A 86 -5.20 6.40 -6.96
CA ASP A 86 -5.99 5.24 -7.43
C ASP A 86 -6.31 4.19 -6.36
N ASN A 87 -6.22 4.51 -5.06
CA ASN A 87 -6.44 3.56 -3.95
C ASN A 87 -5.68 2.22 -4.12
N THR A 88 -4.51 2.29 -4.75
CA THR A 88 -3.74 1.13 -5.17
C THR A 88 -2.37 1.15 -4.49
N LEU A 89 -1.90 -0.02 -4.08
CA LEU A 89 -0.52 -0.28 -3.71
C LEU A 89 0.18 -0.95 -4.89
N VAL A 90 1.31 -0.40 -5.26
CA VAL A 90 2.09 -0.89 -6.39
C VAL A 90 3.23 -1.75 -5.85
N LEU A 91 3.17 -3.06 -6.09
CA LEU A 91 4.26 -3.98 -5.77
C LEU A 91 5.31 -3.90 -6.88
N SER A 92 6.48 -3.33 -6.58
CA SER A 92 7.55 -3.10 -7.55
C SER A 92 8.74 -4.05 -7.40
N GLY A 93 8.80 -4.83 -6.30
CA GLY A 93 9.87 -5.77 -6.04
C GLY A 93 9.49 -6.83 -5.03
N VAL A 94 9.94 -8.07 -5.26
CA VAL A 94 9.69 -9.22 -4.40
C VAL A 94 10.95 -10.07 -4.29
N SER A 95 11.25 -10.53 -3.09
CA SER A 95 12.23 -11.58 -2.81
C SER A 95 11.57 -12.60 -1.89
N LEU A 96 11.44 -13.87 -2.28
CA LEU A 96 10.76 -14.90 -1.47
C LEU A 96 11.73 -15.83 -0.71
N HIS A 97 12.97 -15.90 -1.14
CA HIS A 97 14.01 -16.83 -0.67
C HIS A 97 15.31 -16.09 -0.33
N GLY A 98 15.20 -14.81 0.06
CA GLY A 98 16.34 -13.96 0.41
C GLY A 98 17.17 -13.46 -0.78
N GLU A 99 16.75 -13.74 -2.01
CA GLU A 99 17.39 -13.29 -3.24
C GLU A 99 17.35 -11.76 -3.43
N HIS A 100 18.04 -11.27 -4.46
CA HIS A 100 17.84 -9.89 -4.90
C HIS A 100 16.40 -9.70 -5.41
N PRO A 101 15.68 -8.66 -4.97
CA PRO A 101 14.30 -8.45 -5.36
C PRO A 101 14.13 -8.44 -6.89
N ASN A 102 13.26 -9.30 -7.42
CA ASN A 102 12.95 -9.42 -8.83
C ASN A 102 11.47 -9.76 -9.00
N LEU A 103 10.67 -8.77 -9.37
CA LEU A 103 9.23 -8.95 -9.51
C LEU A 103 8.88 -9.94 -10.64
N ASP A 104 9.44 -9.77 -11.83
CA ASP A 104 9.11 -10.62 -13.00
C ASP A 104 9.46 -12.09 -12.75
N GLY A 105 10.61 -12.35 -12.12
CA GLY A 105 11.06 -13.71 -11.80
C GLY A 105 10.23 -14.40 -10.72
N THR A 106 9.68 -13.62 -9.79
CA THR A 106 9.09 -14.15 -8.54
C THR A 106 7.55 -14.01 -8.51
N LEU A 107 6.95 -13.25 -9.42
CA LEU A 107 5.51 -12.98 -9.48
C LEU A 107 4.66 -14.25 -9.60
N LYS A 108 5.07 -15.20 -10.45
CA LYS A 108 4.33 -16.45 -10.64
C LYS A 108 4.27 -17.29 -9.37
N GLU A 109 5.34 -17.29 -8.58
CA GLU A 109 5.39 -18.00 -7.30
C GLU A 109 4.54 -17.28 -6.25
N LEU A 110 4.66 -15.95 -6.17
CA LEU A 110 3.84 -15.13 -5.29
C LEU A 110 2.33 -15.38 -5.54
N LEU A 111 1.88 -15.37 -6.79
CA LEU A 111 0.48 -15.64 -7.14
C LEU A 111 0.01 -17.02 -6.67
N LYS A 112 0.88 -18.05 -6.71
CA LYS A 112 0.53 -19.37 -6.17
C LYS A 112 0.32 -19.33 -4.66
N ILE A 113 1.20 -18.64 -3.94
CA ILE A 113 1.10 -18.49 -2.48
C ILE A 113 -0.19 -17.75 -2.13
N LEU A 114 -0.47 -16.65 -2.83
CA LEU A 114 -1.68 -15.85 -2.62
C LEU A 114 -2.93 -16.72 -2.84
N ASN A 115 -3.05 -17.38 -4.00
CA ASN A 115 -4.19 -18.22 -4.33
C ASN A 115 -4.38 -19.42 -3.39
N ALA A 116 -3.30 -20.00 -2.86
CA ALA A 116 -3.38 -21.09 -1.88
C ALA A 116 -3.93 -20.62 -0.52
N GLY A 117 -3.66 -19.38 -0.12
CA GLY A 117 -4.16 -18.79 1.13
C GLY A 117 -5.63 -18.32 1.09
N HIS A 118 -6.29 -18.43 -0.06
CA HIS A 118 -7.71 -18.11 -0.25
C HIS A 118 -8.63 -19.35 -0.15
N GLN A 119 -8.08 -20.56 -0.11
CA GLN A 119 -8.82 -21.83 0.07
C GLN A 119 -8.98 -22.18 1.56
#